data_AF-A0A3S1SAL0-F1
#
_entry.id   AF-A0A3S1SAL0-F1
#
_cell.length_a   1.000
_cell.length_b   1.000
_cell.length_c   1.000
_cell.angle_alpha   90.00
_cell.angle_beta   90.00
_cell.angle_gamma   90.00
#
_symmetry.space_group_name_H-M   'P 1'
#
loop_
_entity.id
_entity.type
_entity.pdbx_description
1 polymer ?
#
loop_
_entity_poly.entity_id
_entity_poly.type
_entity_poly.pdbx_seq_one_letter_code
_entity_poly.pdbx_strand_id
1 'polypeptide(L)' 'MLADLAAAARKKGLVLADGECYDFDTPPVLGGEMSAAQINKTFFVVKVHITGQIHRQVKDLPHGTKINKVTIGDR' A
#
# COMPACT_ATOMS: atom_id res chain seq x y z
N MET A 1 1.41 -13.47 -8.82
CA MET A 1 1.81 -12.21 -9.49
C MET A 1 0.86 -11.08 -9.10
N LEU A 2 1.22 -9.80 -9.28
CA LEU A 2 0.35 -8.65 -8.95
C LEU A 2 -1.01 -8.70 -9.68
N ALA A 3 -1.07 -9.28 -10.87
CA ALA A 3 -2.32 -9.51 -11.61
C ALA A 3 -3.31 -10.40 -10.82
N ASP A 4 -2.83 -11.41 -10.10
CA ASP A 4 -3.67 -12.31 -9.31
C ASP A 4 -4.29 -11.60 -8.11
N LEU A 5 -3.54 -10.67 -7.50
CA LEU A 5 -4.01 -9.84 -6.40
C LEU A 5 -5.12 -8.89 -6.86
N ALA A 6 -4.96 -8.25 -8.01
CA ALA A 6 -5.99 -7.40 -8.60
C ALA A 6 -7.25 -8.22 -8.97
N ALA A 7 -7.08 -9.40 -9.54
CA ALA A 7 -8.18 -10.31 -9.83
C ALA A 7 -8.91 -10.78 -8.56
N ALA A 8 -8.18 -11.06 -7.49
CA ALA A 8 -8.75 -11.42 -6.19
C ALA A 8 -9.53 -10.26 -5.56
N ALA A 9 -9.02 -9.03 -5.63
CA ALA A 9 -9.73 -7.84 -5.17
C ALA A 9 -11.06 -7.63 -5.92
N ARG A 10 -11.05 -7.80 -7.25
CA ARG A 10 -12.26 -7.77 -8.08
C ARG A 10 -13.27 -8.84 -7.67
N LYS A 11 -12.83 -10.08 -7.42
CA LYS A 11 -13.68 -11.18 -6.96
C LYS A 11 -14.33 -10.90 -5.59
N LYS A 12 -13.70 -10.08 -4.75
CA LYS A 12 -14.26 -9.61 -3.47
C LYS A 12 -15.28 -8.48 -3.61
N GLY A 13 -15.57 -8.03 -4.83
CA GLY A 13 -16.49 -6.91 -5.08
C GLY A 13 -15.85 -5.53 -4.93
N LEU A 14 -14.52 -5.44 -4.80
CA LEU A 14 -13.83 -4.16 -4.80
C LEU A 14 -13.75 -3.62 -6.23
N VAL A 15 -14.78 -2.90 -6.67
CA VAL A 15 -14.80 -2.22 -7.96
C VAL A 15 -14.29 -0.79 -7.77
N LEU A 16 -13.24 -0.43 -8.50
CA LEU A 16 -12.65 0.92 -8.47
C LEU A 16 -13.55 1.92 -9.19
N ALA A 17 -13.74 3.10 -8.58
CA ALA A 17 -14.26 4.27 -9.25
C ALA A 17 -13.12 5.10 -9.88
N ASP A 18 -13.49 6.15 -10.62
CA ASP A 18 -12.53 7.07 -11.21
C ASP A 18 -11.60 7.68 -10.15
N GLY A 19 -10.29 7.62 -10.41
CA GLY A 19 -9.26 8.10 -9.49
C GLY A 19 -8.95 7.18 -8.30
N GLU A 20 -9.63 6.04 -8.17
CA GLU A 20 -9.30 5.03 -7.16
C GLU A 20 -8.25 4.02 -7.67
N CYS A 21 -7.48 3.47 -6.73
CA CYS A 21 -6.58 2.34 -6.96
C CYS A 21 -6.71 1.30 -5.84
N TYR A 22 -6.19 0.10 -6.10
CA TYR A 22 -5.99 -0.89 -5.05
C TYR A 22 -4.73 -0.60 -4.26
N ASP A 23 -4.80 -0.82 -2.96
CA ASP A 23 -3.66 -0.72 -2.07
C ASP A 23 -3.75 -1.72 -0.92
N PHE A 24 -2.62 -2.00 -0.27
CA PHE A 24 -2.54 -2.74 0.97
C PHE A 24 -2.79 -1.84 2.18
N ASP A 25 -3.64 -2.27 3.12
CA ASP A 25 -3.85 -1.60 4.42
C ASP A 25 -2.53 -1.38 5.16
N THR A 26 -1.73 -2.44 5.25
CA THR A 26 -0.34 -2.36 5.69
C THR A 26 0.57 -2.54 4.48
N PRO A 27 1.34 -1.52 4.08
CA PRO A 27 2.28 -1.64 2.98
C PRO A 27 3.28 -2.79 3.20
N PRO A 28 3.56 -3.62 2.18
CA PRO A 28 4.52 -4.72 2.32
C PRO A 28 5.93 -4.27 2.75
N VAL A 29 6.33 -3.05 2.39
CA VAL A 29 7.60 -2.44 2.83
C VAL A 29 7.67 -2.23 4.34
N LEU A 30 6.53 -2.17 5.03
CA LEU A 30 6.41 -2.09 6.49
C LEU A 30 6.20 -3.46 7.15
N GLY A 31 6.35 -4.56 6.39
CA GLY A 31 6.11 -5.92 6.88
C GLY A 31 4.65 -6.38 6.73
N GLY A 32 3.83 -5.67 5.95
CA GLY A 32 2.47 -6.10 5.62
C GLY A 32 2.44 -7.35 4.74
N GLU A 33 1.35 -8.12 4.85
CA GLU A 33 1.17 -9.32 4.03
C GLU A 33 0.80 -8.97 2.59
N MET A 34 1.44 -9.62 1.61
CA MET A 34 1.08 -9.52 0.20
C MET A 34 -0.10 -10.44 -0.15
N SER A 35 -1.25 -10.23 0.51
CA SER A 35 -2.45 -11.04 0.33
C SER A 35 -3.65 -10.21 -0.10
N ALA A 36 -4.62 -10.85 -0.74
CA ALA A 36 -5.87 -10.19 -1.10
C ALA A 36 -6.67 -9.72 0.12
N ALA A 37 -6.41 -10.26 1.31
CA ALA A 37 -7.05 -9.85 2.56
C ALA A 37 -6.61 -8.45 3.01
N GLN A 38 -5.41 -8.04 2.63
CA GLN A 38 -4.89 -6.70 2.91
C GLN A 38 -5.28 -5.67 1.84
N ILE A 39 -5.94 -6.07 0.75
CA ILE A 39 -6.25 -5.15 -0.36
C ILE A 39 -7.55 -4.40 -0.11
N ASN A 40 -7.48 -3.07 -0.20
CA ASN A 40 -8.60 -2.15 -0.17
C ASN A 40 -8.52 -1.13 -1.32
N LYS A 41 -9.59 -0.33 -1.46
CA LYS A 41 -9.65 0.78 -2.42
C LYS A 41 -9.28 2.08 -1.73
N THR A 42 -8.57 2.95 -2.43
CA THR A 42 -8.25 4.31 -1.97
C THR A 42 -8.05 5.22 -3.18
N PHE A 43 -8.00 6.54 -2.98
CA PHE A 43 -7.66 7.46 -4.05
C PHE A 43 -6.18 7.38 -4.41
N PHE A 44 -5.89 7.31 -5.71
CA PHE A 44 -4.52 7.23 -6.22
C PHE A 44 -3.65 8.40 -5.73
N VAL A 45 -4.19 9.62 -5.72
CA VAL A 45 -3.48 10.82 -5.27
C VAL A 45 -3.10 10.74 -3.79
N VAL A 46 -3.98 10.22 -2.95
CA VAL A 46 -3.71 10.00 -1.51
C VAL A 46 -2.66 8.92 -1.34
N LYS A 47 -2.78 7.82 -2.08
CA LYS A 47 -1.84 6.70 -1.98
C LYS A 47 -0.42 7.07 -2.40
N VAL A 48 -0.27 7.76 -3.53
CA VAL A 48 1.05 8.19 -4.03
C VAL A 48 1.72 9.09 -3.00
N HIS A 49 0.96 10.01 -2.39
CA HIS A 49 1.46 10.89 -1.34
C HIS A 49 2.01 10.13 -0.14
N ILE A 50 1.19 9.24 0.44
CA ILE A 50 1.55 8.44 1.63
C ILE A 50 2.75 7.54 1.32
N THR A 51 2.75 6.86 0.16
CA THR A 51 3.83 5.94 -0.21
C THR A 51 5.13 6.66 -0.46
N GLY A 52 5.10 7.86 -1.05
CA GLY A 52 6.29 8.69 -1.22
C GLY A 52 6.91 9.08 0.12
N GLN A 53 6.09 9.42 1.12
CA GLN A 53 6.56 9.72 2.47
C GLN A 53 7.15 8.49 3.18
N ILE A 54 6.51 7.33 3.06
CA ILE A 54 7.03 6.07 3.61
C ILE A 54 8.36 5.71 2.94
N HIS A 55 8.41 5.74 1.60
CA HIS A 55 9.59 5.39 0.83
C HIS A 55 10.80 6.26 1.24
N ARG A 56 10.61 7.56 1.44
CA ARG A 56 11.69 8.45 1.93
C ARG A 56 12.23 8.06 3.29
N GLN A 57 11.40 7.51 4.18
CA GLN A 57 11.81 7.08 5.52
C GLN A 57 12.54 5.74 5.53
N VAL A 58 12.22 4.84 4.58
CA VAL A 58 12.71 3.45 4.60
C VAL A 58 13.84 3.16 3.60
N LYS A 59 13.99 3.97 2.55
CA LYS A 59 14.91 3.70 1.42
C LYS A 59 16.39 3.56 1.81
N ASP A 60 16.81 4.23 2.88
CA ASP A 60 18.21 4.25 3.33
C ASP A 60 18.46 3.34 4.54
N LEU A 61 17.44 2.61 5.00
CA LEU A 61 17.57 1.69 6.14
C LEU A 61 18.27 0.39 5.71
N PRO A 62 19.18 -0.16 6.53
CA PRO A 62 19.76 -1.46 6.26
C PRO A 62 18.69 -2.55 6.12
N HIS A 63 18.99 -3.57 5.31
CA HIS A 63 18.13 -4.74 5.21
C HIS A 63 17.88 -5.38 6.58
N GLY A 64 16.63 -5.81 6.83
CA GLY A 64 16.24 -6.42 8.10
C GLY A 64 15.94 -5.43 9.22
N THR A 65 16.04 -4.11 8.97
CA THR A 65 15.61 -3.10 9.95
C THR A 65 14.14 -3.28 10.30
N LYS A 66 13.82 -3.45 11.58
CA LYS A 66 12.44 -3.49 12.07
C LYS A 66 11.83 -2.09 12.07
N ILE A 67 10.73 -1.91 11.35
CA ILE A 67 10.02 -0.64 11.28
C ILE A 67 8.82 -0.71 12.24
N ASN A 68 8.90 0.03 13.34
CA ASN A 68 7.84 0.06 14.36
C ASN A 68 6.87 1.23 14.19
N LYS A 69 7.28 2.28 13.46
CA LYS A 69 6.50 3.50 13.25
C LYS A 69 6.93 4.20 11.97
N VAL A 70 5.96 4.77 11.27
CA VAL A 70 6.17 5.74 10.19
C VAL A 70 5.41 7.02 10.50
N THR A 71 5.91 8.15 10.02
CA THR A 71 5.23 9.45 10.16
C THR A 71 4.67 9.87 8.82
N ILE A 72 3.39 10.23 8.78
CA ILE A 72 2.71 10.77 7.60
C ILE A 72 2.25 12.18 7.95
N GLY A 73 2.48 13.14 7.05
CA GLY A 73 2.03 14.53 7.18
C GLY A 73 1.29 15.02 5.93
N ASP A 74 0.67 16.19 6.06
CA ASP A 74 -0.22 16.77 5.03
C ASP A 74 0.50 17.55 3.92
N ARG A 75 1.83 17.68 3.99
CA ARG A 75 2.64 18.53 3.11
C ARG A 75 3.07 17.85 1.82
#